data_AF-A0A3D2F6G5-F1
#
_entry.id   AF-A0A3D2F6G5-F1
#
_cell.length_a   1.000
_cell.length_b   1.000
_cell.length_c   1.000
_cell.angle_alpha   90.00
_cell.angle_beta   90.00
_cell.angle_gamma   90.00
#
_symmetry.space_group_name_H-M   'P 1'
#
loop_
_entity.id
_entity.type
_entity.pdbx_description
1 polymer ?
#
loop_
_entity_poly.entity_id
_entity_poly.type
_entity_poly.pdbx_seq_one_letter_code
_entity_poly.pdbx_strand_id
1 'polypeptide(L)'
;MFAPVQGVLAIEPAVPATEKQIAFAKSIAGKMGVTLPTSLFANRTSLSAWIDKHKPKPPTGQFANYPSSKQVQFAERIARLKRREVPHECFRDKTLMSRWIDGNKPR
;
A
#
# COMPACT_ATOMS: atom_id res chain seq x y z
N MET A 1 18.06 -6.80 47.33
CA MET A 1 17.79 -5.46 46.74
C MET A 1 17.01 -5.69 45.46
N PHE A 2 15.67 -5.70 45.56
CA PHE A 2 14.79 -5.93 44.42
C PHE A 2 14.30 -4.57 43.90
N ALA A 3 14.59 -4.27 42.64
CA ALA A 3 14.02 -3.14 41.94
C ALA A 3 13.24 -3.68 40.73
N PRO A 4 11.90 -3.71 40.76
CA PRO A 4 11.11 -3.92 39.56
C PRO A 4 10.85 -2.54 38.94
N VAL A 5 11.60 -2.17 37.90
CA VAL A 5 11.23 -1.03 37.05
C VAL A 5 10.33 -1.58 35.95
N GLN A 6 9.05 -1.75 36.30
CA GLN A 6 8.01 -2.02 35.32
C GLN A 6 7.90 -0.79 34.42
N GLY A 7 8.47 -0.89 33.22
CA GLY A 7 8.23 0.05 32.14
C GLY A 7 6.75 0.06 31.83
N VAL A 8 6.07 1.11 32.27
CA VAL A 8 4.65 1.37 32.03
C VAL A 8 4.49 1.57 30.52
N LEU A 9 4.16 0.49 29.80
CA LEU A 9 3.75 0.58 28.41
C LEU A 9 2.40 1.29 28.42
N ALA A 10 2.39 2.56 28.02
CA ALA A 10 1.22 3.37 27.83
C ALA A 10 0.14 2.56 27.08
N ILE A 11 -0.92 2.20 27.81
CA ILE A 11 -2.11 1.57 27.23
C ILE A 11 -2.91 2.73 26.61
N GLU A 12 -2.49 3.12 25.40
CA GLU A 12 -3.32 3.97 24.54
C GLU A 12 -4.69 3.28 24.39
N PRO A 13 -5.82 4.01 24.48
CA PRO A 13 -7.15 3.40 24.42
C PRO A 13 -7.27 2.56 23.16
N ALA A 14 -7.61 1.28 23.33
CA ALA A 14 -7.69 0.29 22.27
C ALA A 14 -8.86 0.61 21.32
N VAL A 15 -8.63 1.56 20.42
CA VAL A 15 -9.54 1.82 19.31
C VAL A 15 -9.48 0.59 18.40
N PRO A 16 -10.63 -0.07 18.13
CA PRO A 16 -10.64 -1.24 17.29
C PRO A 16 -10.14 -0.91 15.88
N ALA A 17 -9.43 -1.86 15.26
CA ALA A 17 -8.98 -1.71 13.90
C ALA A 17 -10.17 -1.54 12.95
N THR A 18 -10.08 -0.57 12.04
CA THR A 18 -11.13 -0.37 11.05
C THR A 18 -11.17 -1.53 10.05
N GLU A 19 -12.35 -1.85 9.52
CA GLU A 19 -12.53 -2.94 8.53
C GLU A 19 -11.57 -2.80 7.33
N LYS A 20 -11.33 -1.55 6.87
CA LYS A 20 -10.36 -1.26 5.79
C LYS A 20 -8.95 -1.71 6.15
N GLN A 21 -8.50 -1.47 7.39
CA GLN A 21 -7.18 -1.90 7.84
C GLN A 21 -7.11 -3.41 7.97
N ILE A 22 -8.17 -4.06 8.47
CA ILE A 22 -8.24 -5.53 8.58
C ILE A 22 -8.18 -6.17 7.19
N ALA A 23 -8.96 -5.66 6.23
CA ALA A 23 -8.96 -6.16 4.85
C ALA A 23 -7.57 -5.98 4.19
N PHE A 24 -6.93 -4.82 4.40
CA PHE A 24 -5.60 -4.57 3.87
C PHE A 24 -4.53 -5.48 4.50
N ALA A 25 -4.57 -5.65 5.82
CA ALA A 25 -3.67 -6.58 6.52
C ALA A 25 -3.86 -8.02 6.02
N LYS A 26 -5.11 -8.49 5.88
CA LYS A 26 -5.43 -9.82 5.32
C LYS A 26 -4.89 -10.00 3.90
N SER A 27 -4.96 -8.96 3.06
CA SER A 27 -4.38 -9.00 1.71
C SER A 27 -2.85 -9.14 1.73
N ILE A 28 -2.17 -8.43 2.63
CA ILE A 28 -0.72 -8.53 2.81
C ILE A 28 -0.35 -9.93 3.32
N ALA A 29 -1.04 -10.40 4.37
CA ALA A 29 -0.88 -11.73 4.94
C ALA A 29 -1.07 -12.85 3.92
N GLY A 30 -2.12 -12.77 3.10
CA GLY A 30 -2.37 -13.73 2.01
C GLY A 30 -1.27 -13.73 0.94
N LYS A 31 -0.70 -12.57 0.61
CA LYS A 31 0.43 -12.46 -0.32
C LYS A 31 1.74 -13.03 0.26
N MET A 32 1.93 -12.92 1.56
CA MET A 32 3.14 -13.40 2.25
C MET A 32 3.03 -14.84 2.77
N GLY A 33 1.82 -15.42 2.78
CA GLY A 33 1.56 -16.73 3.40
C GLY A 33 1.66 -16.70 4.94
N VAL A 34 1.49 -15.54 5.57
CA VAL A 34 1.61 -15.37 7.03
C VAL A 34 0.24 -15.30 7.68
N THR A 35 0.03 -16.02 8.78
CA THR A 35 -1.22 -15.96 9.54
C THR A 35 -1.23 -14.73 10.45
N LEU A 36 -2.28 -13.90 10.34
CA LEU A 36 -2.48 -12.74 11.22
C LEU A 36 -3.01 -13.20 12.59
N PRO A 37 -2.31 -12.91 13.70
CA PRO A 37 -2.86 -13.16 15.02
C PRO A 37 -4.07 -12.24 15.28
N THR A 38 -5.15 -12.81 15.80
CA THR A 38 -6.41 -12.10 16.08
C THR A 38 -6.25 -10.96 17.08
N SER A 39 -5.23 -11.02 17.95
CA SER A 39 -4.87 -9.95 18.88
C SER A 39 -4.49 -8.63 18.18
N LEU A 40 -4.03 -8.66 16.92
CA LEU A 40 -3.75 -7.45 16.15
C LEU A 40 -5.03 -6.70 15.76
N PHE A 41 -6.18 -7.36 15.66
CA PHE A 41 -7.44 -6.70 15.30
C PHE A 41 -8.02 -5.86 16.45
N ALA A 42 -7.61 -6.14 17.70
CA ALA A 42 -8.06 -5.42 18.88
C ALA A 42 -7.45 -4.02 19.01
N ASN A 43 -6.31 -3.75 18.36
CA ASN A 43 -5.61 -2.48 18.46
C ASN A 43 -5.24 -1.94 17.07
N ARG A 44 -5.88 -0.84 16.68
CA ARG A 44 -5.61 -0.10 15.44
C ARG A 44 -4.14 0.26 15.26
N THR A 45 -3.45 0.70 16.32
CA THR A 45 -2.05 1.13 16.27
C THR A 45 -1.13 -0.05 16.00
N SER A 46 -1.35 -1.16 16.70
CA SER A 46 -0.59 -2.40 16.50
C SER A 46 -0.79 -2.97 15.08
N LEU A 47 -2.03 -2.96 14.57
CA LEU A 47 -2.30 -3.38 13.20
C LEU A 47 -1.65 -2.45 12.18
N SER A 48 -1.67 -1.13 12.40
CA SER A 48 -1.01 -0.16 11.53
C SER A 48 0.51 -0.38 11.49
N ALA A 49 1.15 -0.54 12.66
CA ALA A 49 2.58 -0.82 12.72
C ALA A 49 2.96 -2.14 12.02
N TRP A 50 2.11 -3.17 12.15
CA TRP A 50 2.29 -4.42 11.43
C TRP A 50 2.16 -4.22 9.91
N ILE A 51 1.13 -3.49 9.46
CA ILE A 51 0.95 -3.14 8.05
C ILE A 51 2.15 -2.37 7.53
N ASP A 52 2.66 -1.38 8.26
CA ASP A 52 3.80 -0.57 7.84
C ASP A 52 5.10 -1.36 7.72
N LYS A 53 5.28 -2.39 8.56
CA LYS A 53 6.42 -3.30 8.49
C LYS A 53 6.33 -4.26 7.29
N HIS A 54 5.12 -4.70 6.93
CA HIS A 54 4.89 -5.74 5.92
C HIS A 54 4.35 -5.20 4.59
N LYS A 55 4.07 -3.89 4.48
CA LYS A 55 3.63 -3.29 3.23
C LYS A 55 4.74 -3.47 2.18
N PRO A 56 4.36 -3.73 0.91
CA PRO A 56 5.32 -3.76 -0.18
C PRO A 56 6.09 -2.45 -0.18
N LYS A 57 7.41 -2.52 -0.03
CA LYS A 57 8.24 -1.33 -0.12
C LYS A 57 8.11 -0.75 -1.53
N PRO A 58 8.04 0.59 -1.67
CA PRO A 58 8.10 1.19 -2.98
C PRO A 58 9.38 0.72 -3.68
N PRO A 59 9.36 0.51 -5.00
CA PRO A 59 10.55 0.13 -5.74
C PRO A 59 11.65 1.16 -5.49
N THR A 60 12.79 0.71 -4.97
CA THR A 60 13.98 1.52 -4.75
C THR A 60 15.00 1.24 -5.86
N GLY A 61 15.75 2.26 -6.29
CA GLY A 61 16.79 2.14 -7.32
C GLY A 61 16.36 2.62 -8.71
N GLN A 62 16.97 2.08 -9.76
CA GLN A 62 16.86 2.56 -11.15
C GLN A 62 15.42 2.61 -11.69
N PHE A 63 14.54 1.72 -11.19
CA PHE A 63 13.14 1.65 -11.61
C PHE A 63 12.16 2.41 -10.70
N ALA A 64 12.64 3.14 -9.68
CA ALA A 64 11.79 3.86 -8.73
C ALA A 64 10.94 4.96 -9.40
N ASN A 65 11.43 5.49 -10.53
CA ASN A 65 10.73 6.49 -11.34
C ASN A 65 9.80 5.87 -12.37
N TYR A 66 9.90 4.58 -12.67
CA TYR A 66 9.06 3.94 -13.68
C TYR A 66 7.63 3.74 -13.14
N PRO A 67 6.60 3.84 -13.99
CA PRO A 67 5.23 3.54 -13.61
C PRO A 67 5.08 2.08 -13.19
N SER A 68 4.17 1.84 -12.24
CA SER A 68 3.82 0.47 -11.86
C SER A 68 3.14 -0.28 -13.00
N SER A 69 3.26 -1.62 -13.05
CA SER A 69 2.56 -2.45 -14.03
C SER A 69 1.04 -2.18 -14.03
N LYS A 70 0.45 -1.90 -12.86
CA LYS A 70 -0.96 -1.53 -12.75
C LYS A 70 -1.29 -0.19 -13.43
N GLN A 71 -0.41 0.80 -13.33
CA GLN A 71 -0.56 2.07 -14.05
C GLN A 71 -0.46 1.85 -15.55
N VAL A 72 0.53 1.07 -16.01
CA VAL A 72 0.70 0.75 -17.44
C VAL A 72 -0.54 0.07 -18.00
N GLN A 73 -1.02 -1.01 -17.37
CA GLN A 73 -2.23 -1.72 -17.81
C GLN A 73 -3.47 -0.82 -17.86
N PHE A 74 -3.61 0.08 -16.89
CA PHE A 74 -4.72 1.03 -16.88
C PHE A 74 -4.59 2.06 -18.01
N ALA A 75 -3.39 2.58 -18.24
CA ALA A 75 -3.11 3.50 -19.34
C ALA A 75 -3.36 2.84 -20.70
N GLU A 76 -2.90 1.60 -20.90
CA GLU A 76 -3.14 0.81 -22.11
C GLU A 76 -4.63 0.56 -22.35
N ARG A 77 -5.40 0.26 -21.30
CA ARG A 77 -6.85 0.12 -21.41
C ARG A 77 -7.50 1.43 -21.89
N ILE A 78 -7.08 2.57 -21.33
CA ILE A 78 -7.57 3.89 -21.75
C ILE A 78 -7.18 4.18 -23.21
N ALA A 79 -5.92 3.94 -23.56
CA ALA A 79 -5.37 4.09 -24.91
C ALA A 79 -6.20 3.29 -25.93
N ARG A 80 -6.48 2.02 -25.63
CA ARG A 80 -7.32 1.16 -26.47
C ARG A 80 -8.75 1.68 -26.61
N LEU A 81 -9.37 2.11 -25.50
CA LEU A 81 -10.74 2.65 -25.52
C LEU A 81 -10.84 3.96 -26.32
N LYS A 82 -9.83 4.83 -26.21
CA LYS A 82 -9.79 6.13 -26.90
C LYS A 82 -9.13 6.08 -28.29
N ARG A 83 -8.64 4.91 -28.72
CA ARG A 83 -7.85 4.70 -29.94
C ARG A 83 -6.67 5.69 -30.04
N ARG A 84 -5.96 5.87 -28.93
CA ARG A 84 -4.76 6.71 -28.82
C ARG A 84 -3.62 5.88 -28.25
N GLU A 85 -2.39 6.31 -28.49
CA GLU A 85 -1.21 5.69 -27.88
C GLU A 85 -0.78 6.42 -26.61
N VAL A 86 -0.13 5.69 -25.70
CA VAL A 86 0.50 6.25 -24.51
C VAL A 86 1.88 6.78 -24.93
N PRO A 87 2.20 8.07 -24.68
CA PRO A 87 3.51 8.63 -24.99
C PRO A 87 4.65 7.86 -24.32
N HIS A 88 5.77 7.68 -25.04
CA HIS A 88 6.88 6.84 -24.57
C HIS A 88 7.53 7.35 -23.27
N GLU A 89 7.53 8.67 -23.06
CA GLU A 89 7.99 9.33 -21.83
C GLU A 89 7.20 8.90 -20.58
N CYS A 90 5.92 8.56 -20.72
CA CYS A 90 5.11 8.08 -19.59
C CYS A 90 5.65 6.77 -19.04
N PHE A 91 6.28 5.92 -19.86
CA PHE A 91 6.86 4.65 -19.41
C PHE A 91 8.15 4.81 -18.62
N ARG A 92 8.76 6.00 -18.60
CA ARG A 92 9.99 6.30 -17.84
C ARG A 92 9.71 7.07 -16.56
N ASP A 93 8.55 7.74 -16.48
CA ASP A 93 8.15 8.55 -15.34
C ASP A 93 6.70 8.26 -14.90
N LYS A 94 6.56 7.71 -13.70
CA LYS A 94 5.28 7.37 -13.06
C LYS A 94 4.37 8.59 -12.85
N THR A 95 4.95 9.78 -12.70
CA THR A 95 4.20 11.02 -12.51
C THR A 95 3.61 11.50 -13.84
N LEU A 96 4.36 11.40 -14.93
CA LEU A 96 3.86 11.65 -16.28
C LEU A 96 2.78 10.63 -16.66
N MET A 97 2.99 9.35 -16.35
CA MET A 97 1.97 8.31 -16.54
C MET A 97 0.70 8.64 -15.77
N SER A 98 0.79 9.06 -14.50
CA SER A 98 -0.38 9.43 -13.70
C SER A 98 -1.13 10.62 -14.31
N ARG A 99 -0.42 11.68 -14.71
CA ARG A 99 -1.03 12.85 -15.35
C ARG A 99 -1.73 12.48 -16.66
N TRP A 100 -1.10 11.63 -17.48
CA TRP A 100 -1.71 11.15 -18.71
C TRP A 100 -2.98 10.33 -18.43
N ILE A 101 -2.93 9.42 -17.46
CA ILE A 101 -4.09 8.62 -17.03
C ILE A 101 -5.23 9.54 -16.57
N ASP A 102 -4.95 10.51 -15.71
CA ASP A 102 -5.99 11.38 -15.15
C ASP A 102 -6.62 12.27 -16.21
N GLY A 103 -5.84 12.79 -17.16
CA GLY A 103 -6.36 13.53 -18.31
C GLY A 103 -7.16 12.68 -19.30
N ASN A 104 -6.91 11.37 -19.35
CA ASN A 104 -7.55 10.46 -20.30
C ASN A 104 -8.57 9.50 -19.67
N LYS A 105 -8.81 9.56 -18.36
CA LYS A 105 -9.75 8.68 -17.64
C LYS A 105 -11.13 8.70 -18.34
N PRO A 106 -11.76 7.54 -18.58
CA PRO A 106 -13.09 7.49 -19.15
C PRO A 106 -14.06 8.14 -18.14
N ARG A 107 -14.87 9.09 -18.61
CA ARG A 107 -15.97 9.68 -17.85
C ARG A 107 -17.18 8.76 -17.91
#